data_AF-A0A2N1NZD2-F1
#
_entry.id   AF-A0A2N1NZD2-F1
#
_cell.length_a   1.000
_cell.length_b   1.000
_cell.length_c   1.000
_cell.angle_alpha   90.00
_cell.angle_beta   90.00
_cell.angle_gamma   90.00
#
_symmetry.space_group_name_H-M   'P 1'
#
loop_
_entity.id
_entity.type
_entity.pdbx_description
1 polymer ?
#
loop_
_entity_poly.entity_id
_entity_poly.type
_entity_poly.pdbx_seq_one_letter_code
_entity_poly.pdbx_strand_id
1 'polypeptide(L)'
;MEGITIKMVAGATGEAIVPYLPLIKVATDLISKIIDIYETAEYNKNICETLVNRVKLTENAIDTLKRRKQKNEDKLRDDGYYKAFNRFIYVLREIKEFAADITNIHGFRKYTKAYFVKENFQKLTNDYDVAMRDLHFTIAVANEEQRKID
;
A
#
# COMPACT_ATOMS: atom_id res chain seq x y z
N MET A 1 0.77 40.89 -38.63
CA MET A 1 -0.49 40.24 -38.23
C MET A 1 -0.13 39.14 -37.26
N GLU A 2 -0.30 39.45 -35.97
CA GLU A 2 -0.12 38.52 -34.85
C GLU A 2 -1.29 37.54 -34.75
N GLY A 3 -1.01 36.35 -34.23
CA GLY A 3 -1.97 35.43 -33.58
C GLY A 3 -2.85 34.65 -34.57
N ILE A 4 -3.05 33.34 -34.42
CA ILE A 4 -3.41 32.65 -33.19
C ILE A 4 -2.83 31.23 -33.24
N THR A 5 -1.86 30.94 -32.37
CA THR A 5 -1.52 29.55 -32.03
C THR A 5 -2.58 29.07 -31.05
N ILE A 6 -3.34 28.05 -31.46
CA ILE A 6 -4.32 27.36 -30.62
C ILE A 6 -3.60 26.83 -29.38
N LYS A 7 -3.78 27.49 -28.23
CA LYS A 7 -3.47 26.87 -26.94
C LYS A 7 -4.46 25.72 -26.76
N MET A 8 -3.98 24.49 -26.93
CA MET A 8 -4.70 23.33 -26.44
C MET A 8 -5.04 23.58 -24.98
N VAL A 9 -6.32 23.51 -24.67
CA VAL A 9 -6.84 23.59 -23.31
C VAL A 9 -6.12 22.51 -22.50
N ALA A 10 -5.39 22.94 -21.47
CA ALA A 10 -4.79 22.06 -20.49
C ALA A 10 -5.88 21.10 -19.98
N GLY A 11 -5.71 19.81 -20.27
CA GLY A 11 -6.64 18.76 -19.84
C GLY A 11 -6.91 18.87 -18.35
N ALA A 12 -8.15 18.58 -17.96
CA ALA A 12 -8.65 18.76 -16.60
C ALA A 12 -7.70 18.13 -15.57
N THR A 13 -7.03 19.00 -14.81
CA THR A 13 -5.95 18.68 -13.88
C THR A 13 -6.49 17.88 -12.68
N GLY A 14 -6.55 16.56 -12.83
CA GLY A 14 -7.02 15.63 -11.81
C GLY A 14 -7.72 14.36 -12.31
N GLU A 15 -7.98 14.22 -13.62
CA GLU A 15 -8.65 13.01 -14.16
C GLU A 15 -7.79 11.74 -14.05
N ALA A 16 -6.47 11.86 -14.08
CA ALA A 16 -5.57 10.69 -14.06
C ALA A 16 -5.70 9.83 -12.79
N ILE A 17 -6.22 10.38 -11.68
CA ILE A 17 -6.44 9.59 -10.45
C ILE A 17 -7.74 8.79 -10.48
N VAL A 18 -8.69 9.11 -11.38
CA VAL A 18 -10.03 8.50 -11.41
C VAL A 18 -9.96 6.96 -11.49
N PRO A 19 -9.11 6.34 -12.34
CA PRO A 19 -8.97 4.88 -12.38
C PRO A 19 -8.44 4.25 -11.08
N TYR A 20 -7.76 5.04 -10.24
CA TYR A 20 -7.19 4.59 -8.98
C TYR A 20 -8.17 4.69 -7.81
N LEU A 21 -9.23 5.51 -7.90
CA LEU A 21 -10.21 5.66 -6.81
C LEU A 21 -10.80 4.32 -6.33
N PRO A 22 -11.28 3.40 -7.20
CA PRO A 22 -11.74 2.09 -6.75
C PRO A 22 -10.62 1.23 -6.16
N LEU A 23 -9.40 1.30 -6.72
CA LEU A 23 -8.24 0.57 -6.22
C LEU A 23 -7.83 1.05 -4.82
N ILE A 24 -7.82 2.37 -4.60
CA ILE A 24 -7.54 3.00 -3.32
C ILE A 24 -8.56 2.55 -2.29
N LYS A 25 -9.85 2.54 -2.63
CA LYS A 25 -10.89 2.05 -1.72
C LYS A 25 -10.62 0.61 -1.30
N VAL A 26 -10.32 -0.28 -2.25
CA VAL A 26 -9.99 -1.68 -1.96
C VAL A 26 -8.75 -1.78 -1.06
N ALA A 27 -7.71 -0.99 -1.33
CA ALA A 27 -6.51 -0.97 -0.51
C ALA A 27 -6.79 -0.50 0.93
N THR A 28 -7.53 0.59 1.10
CA THR A 28 -7.92 1.10 2.43
C THR A 28 -8.77 0.08 3.18
N ASP A 29 -9.77 -0.53 2.53
CA ASP A 29 -10.61 -1.57 3.14
C ASP A 29 -9.79 -2.80 3.58
N LEU A 30 -8.75 -3.16 2.82
CA LEU A 30 -7.84 -4.25 3.18
C LEU A 30 -6.95 -3.88 4.36
N ILE A 31 -6.40 -2.66 4.38
CA ILE A 31 -5.56 -2.16 5.49
C ILE A 31 -6.36 -2.18 6.79
N SER A 32 -7.59 -1.63 6.80
CA SER A 32 -8.45 -1.66 7.99
C SER A 32 -8.71 -3.09 8.47
N LYS A 33 -9.03 -4.02 7.55
CA LYS A 33 -9.23 -5.44 7.92
C LYS A 33 -7.99 -6.10 8.50
N ILE A 34 -6.79 -5.80 7.98
CA ILE A 34 -5.53 -6.32 8.53
C ILE A 34 -5.33 -5.81 9.96
N ILE A 35 -5.60 -4.52 10.19
CA ILE A 35 -5.53 -3.90 11.52
C ILE A 35 -6.55 -4.54 12.46
N ASP A 36 -7.79 -4.73 12.04
CA ASP A 36 -8.85 -5.35 12.85
C ASP A 36 -8.51 -6.79 13.23
N ILE A 37 -8.03 -7.61 12.28
CA ILE A 37 -7.57 -8.99 12.53
C ILE A 37 -6.46 -8.97 13.57
N TYR A 38 -5.50 -8.07 13.42
CA TYR A 38 -4.42 -7.94 14.40
C TYR A 38 -4.98 -7.53 15.76
N GLU A 39 -5.78 -6.48 15.87
CA GLU A 39 -6.26 -5.96 17.15
C GLU A 39 -7.13 -6.94 17.92
N THR A 40 -7.93 -7.74 17.21
CA THR A 40 -8.81 -8.78 17.79
C THR A 40 -8.13 -10.13 18.02
N ALA A 41 -6.88 -10.31 17.58
CA ALA A 41 -6.16 -11.56 17.76
C ALA A 41 -5.83 -11.87 19.22
N GLU A 42 -6.22 -13.07 19.65
CA GLU A 42 -5.90 -13.63 20.98
C GLU A 42 -4.52 -14.30 21.03
N TYR A 43 -4.02 -14.80 19.90
CA TYR A 43 -2.77 -15.56 19.80
C TYR A 43 -1.83 -14.99 18.75
N ASN A 44 -0.52 -15.20 18.94
CA ASN A 44 0.54 -14.97 17.95
C ASN A 44 0.60 -13.54 17.33
N LYS A 45 0.02 -12.52 17.99
CA LYS A 45 0.04 -11.11 17.56
C LYS A 45 1.44 -10.64 17.14
N ASN A 46 2.44 -10.96 17.97
CA ASN A 46 3.83 -10.56 17.77
C ASN A 46 4.42 -11.03 16.44
N ILE A 47 3.89 -12.11 15.85
CA ILE A 47 4.35 -12.60 14.54
C ILE A 47 3.91 -11.65 13.42
N CYS A 48 2.73 -11.05 13.52
CA CYS A 48 2.17 -10.18 12.50
C CYS A 48 2.45 -8.68 12.75
N GLU A 49 2.87 -8.31 13.96
CA GLU A 49 3.05 -6.92 14.40
C GLU A 49 3.85 -6.07 13.41
N THR A 50 4.97 -6.59 12.91
CA THR A 50 5.81 -5.83 11.96
C THR A 50 5.09 -5.59 10.63
N LEU A 51 4.34 -6.56 10.10
CA LEU A 51 3.56 -6.38 8.87
C LEU A 51 2.42 -5.37 9.09
N VAL A 52 1.77 -5.42 10.25
CA VAL A 52 0.68 -4.51 10.61
C VAL A 52 1.19 -3.06 10.73
N ASN A 53 2.31 -2.86 11.43
CA ASN A 53 2.93 -1.55 11.56
C ASN A 53 3.33 -0.99 10.19
N ARG A 54 3.79 -1.85 9.28
CA ARG A 54 4.10 -1.45 7.90
C ARG A 54 2.85 -1.00 7.15
N VAL A 55 1.77 -1.79 7.12
CA VAL A 55 0.56 -1.42 6.35
C VAL A 55 -0.08 -0.13 6.87
N LYS A 56 0.01 0.15 8.19
CA LYS A 56 -0.41 1.45 8.78
C LYS A 56 0.31 2.65 8.14
N LEU A 57 1.59 2.52 7.78
CA LEU A 57 2.34 3.59 7.10
C LEU A 57 1.82 3.86 5.67
N THR A 58 1.12 2.91 5.05
CA THR A 58 0.60 3.09 3.68
C THR A 58 -0.52 4.13 3.63
N GLU A 59 -1.31 4.29 4.69
CA GLU A 59 -2.43 5.24 4.71
C GLU A 59 -1.96 6.66 4.39
N ASN A 60 -0.86 7.10 5.03
CA ASN A 60 -0.23 8.39 4.79
C ASN A 60 0.24 8.55 3.33
N ALA A 61 0.75 7.47 2.72
CA ALA A 61 1.23 7.48 1.35
C ALA A 61 0.07 7.59 0.34
N ILE A 62 -1.03 6.86 0.58
CA ILE A 62 -2.27 6.94 -0.21
C ILE A 62 -2.87 8.35 -0.12
N ASP A 63 -2.92 8.93 1.07
CA ASP A 63 -3.43 10.28 1.25
C ASP A 63 -2.55 11.33 0.57
N THR A 64 -1.24 11.13 0.61
CA THR A 64 -0.28 11.98 -0.12
C THR A 64 -0.46 11.87 -1.63
N LEU A 65 -0.71 10.67 -2.15
CA LEU A 65 -1.03 10.44 -3.56
C LEU A 65 -2.29 11.23 -3.97
N LYS A 66 -3.36 11.15 -3.17
CA LYS A 66 -4.62 11.86 -3.39
C LYS A 66 -4.44 13.39 -3.35
N ARG A 67 -3.78 13.91 -2.31
CA ARG A 67 -3.54 15.36 -2.13
C ARG A 67 -2.68 15.92 -3.26
N ARG A 68 -1.66 15.16 -3.71
CA ARG A 68 -0.70 15.60 -4.74
C ARG A 68 -1.05 15.06 -6.13
N LYS A 69 -2.32 14.74 -6.40
CA LYS A 69 -2.77 14.11 -7.66
C LYS A 69 -2.29 14.82 -8.93
N GLN A 70 -2.26 16.17 -8.94
CA GLN A 70 -1.75 16.95 -10.07
C GLN A 70 -0.24 16.82 -10.25
N LYS A 71 0.53 16.81 -9.15
CA LYS A 71 1.99 16.59 -9.19
C LYS A 71 2.37 15.16 -9.55
N ASN A 72 1.44 14.22 -9.38
CA ASN A 72 1.62 12.81 -9.70
C ASN A 72 0.98 12.44 -11.05
N GLU A 73 0.56 13.40 -11.88
CA GLU A 73 -0.22 13.11 -13.09
C GLU A 73 0.52 12.18 -14.06
N ASP A 74 1.78 12.46 -14.38
CA ASP A 74 2.59 11.62 -15.28
C ASP A 74 2.68 10.18 -14.78
N LYS A 75 2.92 10.03 -13.47
CA LYS A 75 2.97 8.75 -12.77
C LYS A 75 1.61 8.04 -12.77
N LEU A 76 0.51 8.77 -12.61
CA LEU A 76 -0.85 8.21 -12.66
C LEU A 76 -1.29 7.84 -14.09
N ARG A 77 -0.63 8.37 -15.11
CA ARG A 77 -0.85 7.98 -16.52
C ARG A 77 0.03 6.80 -16.95
N ASP A 78 0.99 6.40 -16.12
CA ASP A 78 1.89 5.29 -16.41
C ASP A 78 1.21 3.93 -16.14
N ASP A 79 1.20 3.06 -17.16
CA ASP A 79 0.64 1.71 -17.08
C ASP A 79 1.43 0.82 -16.09
N GLY A 80 2.75 1.02 -16.02
CA GLY A 80 3.60 0.34 -15.04
C GLY A 80 3.19 0.66 -13.60
N TYR A 81 2.88 1.93 -13.33
CA TYR A 81 2.39 2.40 -12.04
C TYR A 81 1.00 1.84 -11.71
N TYR A 82 0.09 1.75 -12.69
CA TYR A 82 -1.21 1.10 -12.50
C TYR A 82 -1.07 -0.39 -12.15
N LYS A 83 -0.19 -1.11 -12.85
CA LYS A 83 0.14 -2.52 -12.55
C LYS A 83 0.77 -2.68 -11.17
N ALA A 84 1.69 -1.78 -10.79
CA ALA A 84 2.29 -1.76 -9.46
C ALA A 84 1.23 -1.60 -8.36
N PHE A 85 0.21 -0.75 -8.57
CA PHE A 85 -0.89 -0.58 -7.62
C PHE A 85 -1.74 -1.84 -7.48
N ASN A 86 -2.03 -2.55 -8.58
CA ASN A 86 -2.71 -3.83 -8.52
C ASN A 86 -1.88 -4.89 -7.79
N ARG A 87 -0.56 -4.94 -8.01
CA ARG A 87 0.34 -5.82 -7.26
C ARG A 87 0.33 -5.51 -5.77
N PHE A 88 0.30 -4.22 -5.41
CA PHE A 88 0.17 -3.81 -4.02
C PHE A 88 -1.13 -4.31 -3.37
N ILE A 89 -2.27 -4.20 -4.06
CA ILE A 89 -3.55 -4.78 -3.59
C ILE A 89 -3.44 -6.29 -3.39
N TYR A 90 -2.80 -7.01 -4.33
CA TYR A 90 -2.58 -8.44 -4.20
C TYR A 90 -1.78 -8.77 -2.93
N VAL A 91 -0.67 -8.06 -2.68
CA VAL A 91 0.14 -8.25 -1.47
C VAL A 91 -0.67 -7.97 -0.19
N LEU A 92 -1.50 -6.93 -0.17
CA LEU A 92 -2.37 -6.66 0.98
C LEU A 92 -3.36 -7.81 1.25
N ARG A 93 -3.89 -8.46 0.19
CA ARG A 93 -4.77 -9.63 0.37
C ARG A 93 -4.03 -10.80 1.00
N GLU A 94 -2.82 -11.09 0.52
CA GLU A 94 -1.98 -12.17 1.04
C GLU A 94 -1.58 -11.90 2.51
N ILE A 95 -1.25 -10.65 2.86
CA ILE A 95 -0.98 -10.26 4.25
C ILE A 95 -2.22 -10.46 5.14
N LYS A 96 -3.40 -10.08 4.65
CA LYS A 96 -4.66 -10.26 5.38
C LYS A 96 -4.95 -11.75 5.64
N GLU A 97 -4.75 -12.60 4.64
CA GLU A 97 -4.93 -14.06 4.77
C GLU A 97 -3.91 -14.67 5.73
N PHE A 98 -2.63 -14.32 5.57
CA PHE A 98 -1.60 -14.74 6.51
C PHE A 98 -1.91 -14.30 7.95
N ALA A 99 -2.31 -13.04 8.15
CA ALA A 99 -2.66 -12.55 9.48
C ALA A 99 -3.82 -13.36 10.08
N ALA A 100 -4.89 -13.59 9.32
CA ALA A 100 -6.04 -14.38 9.77
C ALA A 100 -5.64 -15.83 10.12
N ASP A 101 -4.77 -16.45 9.33
CA ASP A 101 -4.32 -17.82 9.59
C ASP A 101 -3.49 -17.90 10.87
N ILE A 102 -2.50 -17.02 11.04
CA ILE A 102 -1.58 -17.05 12.17
C ILE A 102 -2.27 -16.75 13.50
N THR A 103 -3.19 -15.80 13.52
CA THR A 103 -3.89 -15.38 14.74
C THR A 103 -4.84 -16.46 15.27
N ASN A 104 -5.23 -17.42 14.42
CA ASN A 104 -6.08 -18.55 14.77
C ASN A 104 -5.30 -19.84 15.14
N ILE A 105 -3.96 -19.86 14.99
CA ILE A 105 -3.17 -21.06 15.33
C ILE A 105 -2.96 -21.17 16.85
N HIS A 106 -3.63 -22.15 17.47
CA HIS A 106 -3.38 -22.53 18.85
C HIS A 106 -2.07 -23.33 19.00
N GLY A 107 -0.98 -22.62 19.33
CA GLY A 107 0.30 -23.21 19.72
C GLY A 107 1.18 -23.70 18.54
N PHE A 108 2.40 -23.19 18.47
CA PHE A 108 3.44 -23.67 17.56
C PHE A 108 4.07 -24.98 18.06
N ARG A 109 3.39 -26.12 17.86
CA ARG A 109 3.90 -27.41 18.35
C ARG A 109 4.82 -28.16 17.37
N LYS A 110 4.91 -27.76 16.09
CA LYS A 110 5.67 -28.50 15.06
C LYS A 110 6.65 -27.58 14.34
N TYR A 111 7.94 -27.97 14.29
CA TYR A 111 9.00 -27.24 13.58
C TYR A 111 8.65 -26.90 12.12
N THR A 112 7.99 -27.81 11.40
CA THR A 112 7.57 -27.57 10.01
C THR A 112 6.56 -26.43 9.89
N LYS A 113 5.67 -26.25 10.88
CA LYS A 113 4.74 -25.11 10.91
C LYS A 113 5.50 -23.81 11.19
N ALA A 114 6.42 -23.80 12.15
CA ALA A 114 7.23 -22.62 12.45
C ALA A 114 8.07 -22.17 11.25
N TYR A 115 8.66 -23.13 10.51
CA TYR A 115 9.43 -22.84 9.31
C TYR A 115 8.57 -22.20 8.20
N PHE A 116 7.41 -22.80 7.89
CA PHE A 116 6.49 -22.27 6.88
C PHE A 116 6.00 -20.85 7.21
N VAL A 117 5.67 -20.60 8.48
CA VAL A 117 5.26 -19.27 8.93
C VAL A 117 6.38 -18.24 8.75
N LYS A 118 7.61 -18.62 9.10
CA LYS A 118 8.78 -17.74 8.92
C LYS A 118 9.02 -17.42 7.44
N GLU A 119 8.99 -18.42 6.56
CA GLU A 119 9.19 -18.20 5.11
C GLU A 119 8.10 -17.30 4.54
N ASN A 120 6.83 -17.55 4.85
CA ASN A 120 5.72 -16.71 4.39
C ASN A 120 5.84 -15.28 4.90
N PHE A 121 6.16 -15.10 6.18
CA PHE A 121 6.37 -13.78 6.76
C PHE A 121 7.48 -13.00 6.03
N GLN A 122 8.62 -13.66 5.78
CA GLN A 122 9.75 -13.04 5.07
C GLN A 122 9.38 -12.69 3.63
N LYS A 123 8.72 -13.60 2.92
CA LYS A 123 8.22 -13.37 1.55
C LYS A 123 7.26 -12.19 1.51
N LEU A 124 6.25 -12.16 2.38
CA LEU A 124 5.25 -11.10 2.41
C LEU A 124 5.84 -9.73 2.77
N THR A 125 6.80 -9.71 3.69
CA THR A 125 7.53 -8.47 4.03
C THR A 125 8.28 -7.94 2.82
N ASN A 126 8.99 -8.82 2.10
CA ASN A 126 9.70 -8.43 0.89
C ASN A 126 8.75 -7.97 -0.23
N ASP A 127 7.68 -8.73 -0.50
CA ASP A 127 6.71 -8.40 -1.53
C ASP A 127 6.03 -7.05 -1.26
N TYR A 128 5.75 -6.75 0.02
CA TYR A 128 5.23 -5.45 0.45
C TYR A 128 6.23 -4.32 0.23
N ASP A 129 7.48 -4.48 0.68
CA ASP A 129 8.51 -3.45 0.54
C ASP A 129 8.81 -3.16 -0.95
N VAL A 130 8.81 -4.19 -1.80
CA VAL A 130 8.94 -4.06 -3.25
C VAL A 130 7.74 -3.32 -3.85
N ALA A 131 6.50 -3.65 -3.45
CA ALA A 131 5.31 -2.92 -3.90
C ALA A 131 5.32 -1.44 -3.48
N MET A 132 5.73 -1.14 -2.24
CA MET A 132 5.84 0.23 -1.75
C MET A 132 6.90 1.05 -2.50
N ARG A 133 8.02 0.42 -2.86
CA ARG A 133 9.08 1.06 -3.67
C ARG A 133 8.60 1.34 -5.08
N ASP A 134 7.98 0.38 -5.75
CA ASP A 134 7.47 0.57 -7.13
C ASP A 134 6.35 1.63 -7.16
N LEU A 135 5.62 1.79 -6.05
CA LEU A 135 4.65 2.87 -5.89
C LEU A 135 5.27 4.22 -5.50
N HIS A 136 6.58 4.29 -5.25
CA HIS A 136 7.29 5.43 -4.67
C HIS A 136 6.65 5.95 -3.36
N PHE A 137 6.02 5.06 -2.59
CA PHE A 137 5.35 5.42 -1.34
C PHE A 137 6.35 5.66 -0.20
N THR A 138 7.51 5.00 -0.22
CA THR A 138 8.59 5.20 0.76
C THR A 138 9.11 6.65 0.76
N ILE A 139 9.28 7.24 -0.43
CA ILE A 139 9.70 8.64 -0.61
C ILE A 139 8.58 9.60 -0.17
N ALA A 140 7.32 9.24 -0.41
CA ALA A 140 6.17 10.06 -0.03
C ALA A 140 6.04 10.20 1.49
N VAL A 141 6.28 9.12 2.24
CA VAL A 141 6.26 9.12 3.72
C VAL A 141 7.41 9.96 4.28
N ALA A 142 8.65 9.73 3.85
CA ALA A 142 9.82 10.48 4.33
C ALA A 142 9.70 12.00 4.09
N ASN A 143 9.18 12.41 2.92
CA ASN A 143 8.96 13.82 2.60
C ASN A 143 7.84 14.48 3.42
N GLU A 144 6.89 13.71 3.95
CA GLU A 144 5.84 14.23 4.82
C GLU A 144 6.33 14.35 6.28
N GLU A 145 7.17 13.42 6.74
CA GLU A 145 7.81 13.50 8.05
C GLU A 145 8.73 14.72 8.15
N GLN A 146 9.56 14.98 7.14
CA GLN A 146 10.45 16.16 7.11
C GLN A 146 9.66 17.48 7.21
N ARG A 147 8.53 17.60 6.52
CA ARG A 147 7.68 18.81 6.55
C ARG A 147 6.92 19.04 7.86
N LYS A 148 6.87 18.05 8.74
CA LYS A 148 6.30 18.21 10.09
C LYS A 148 7.34 18.69 11.09
N ILE A 149 8.62 18.60 10.73
CA ILE A 149 9.77 18.98 11.57
C ILE A 149 10.21 20.42 11.25
N ASP A 150 9.99 20.87 10.02
CA ASP A 150 10.17 22.27 9.58
C ASP A 150 8.92 23.12 9.88
#